data_AF-A0A0G1L1D2-F1
#
_entry.id   AF-A0A0G1L1D2-F1
#
_cell.length_a   1.000
_cell.length_b   1.000
_cell.length_c   1.000
_cell.angle_alpha   90.00
_cell.angle_beta   90.00
_cell.angle_gamma   90.00
#
_symmetry.space_group_name_H-M   'P 1'
#
loop_
_entity.id
_entity.type
_entity.pdbx_description
1 polymer ?
#
loop_
_entity_poly.entity_id
_entity_poly.type
_entity_poly.pdbx_seq_one_letter_code
_entity_poly.pdbx_strand_id
1 'polypeptide(L)' 'MKPKQKKILNYVLLFAIVVCAFFLRFTGIEDLPSGIYPDEAVNGINAQDANSSGNYQLFYIDNNGREGLF' A
#
# COMPACT_ATOMS: atom_id res chain seq x y z
N MET A 1 -32.19 -8.23 -16.39
CA MET A 1 -32.00 -7.50 -15.11
C MET A 1 -32.20 -6.00 -15.33
N LYS A 2 -33.02 -5.33 -14.51
CA LYS A 2 -33.24 -3.87 -14.58
C LYS A 2 -31.92 -3.11 -14.38
N PRO A 3 -31.72 -1.90 -14.94
CA PRO A 3 -30.44 -1.18 -14.85
C PRO A 3 -29.91 -1.01 -13.42
N LYS A 4 -30.80 -0.76 -12.45
CA LYS A 4 -30.46 -0.67 -11.03
C LYS A 4 -29.88 -1.97 -10.46
N GLN A 5 -30.41 -3.12 -10.88
CA GLN A 5 -29.91 -4.43 -10.45
C GLN A 5 -28.52 -4.72 -11.03
N LYS A 6 -28.20 -4.23 -12.25
CA LYS A 6 -26.86 -4.38 -12.83
C LYS A 6 -25.82 -3.59 -12.06
N LYS A 7 -26.14 -2.37 -11.63
CA LYS A 7 -25.26 -1.55 -10.78
C LYS A 7 -24.99 -2.22 -9.43
N ILE A 8 -26.02 -2.75 -8.78
CA ILE A 8 -25.87 -3.48 -7.52
C ILE A 8 -24.97 -4.70 -7.71
N LEU A 9 -25.19 -5.50 -8.75
CA LEU A 9 -24.34 -6.66 -9.05
C LEU A 9 -22.88 -6.25 -9.27
N ASN A 10 -22.62 -5.18 -10.02
CA ASN A 10 -21.25 -4.69 -10.23
C ASN A 10 -20.59 -4.28 -8.90
N TYR A 11 -21.30 -3.59 -8.00
CA TYR A 11 -20.74 -3.24 -6.69
C TYR A 11 -20.49 -4.45 -5.81
N VAL A 12 -21.39 -5.45 -5.84
CA VAL A 12 -21.20 -6.71 -5.10
C VAL A 12 -19.97 -7.45 -5.63
N LEU A 13 -19.80 -7.54 -6.95
CA LEU A 13 -18.64 -8.18 -7.56
C LEU A 13 -17.34 -7.42 -7.23
N LEU A 14 -17.36 -6.08 -7.32
CA LEU A 14 -16.20 -5.27 -6.95
C LEU A 14 -15.83 -5.48 -5.48
N PHE A 15 -16.82 -5.46 -4.59
CA PHE A 15 -16.61 -5.72 -3.17
C PHE A 15 -16.01 -7.12 -2.94
N ALA A 16 -16.55 -8.15 -3.60
CA ALA A 16 -16.01 -9.50 -3.52
C ALA A 16 -14.56 -9.58 -4.01
N ILE A 17 -14.21 -8.91 -5.11
CA ILE A 17 -12.83 -8.85 -5.62
C ILE A 17 -11.90 -8.20 -4.60
N VAL A 18 -12.29 -7.06 -4.01
CA VAL A 18 -11.47 -6.36 -3.00
C VAL A 18 -11.26 -7.22 -1.76
N VAL A 19 -12.33 -7.88 -1.28
CA VAL A 19 -12.25 -8.77 -0.12
C VAL A 19 -11.35 -9.97 -0.41
N CYS A 20 -11.49 -10.61 -1.57
CA CYS A 20 -10.61 -11.70 -1.97
C CYS A 20 -9.15 -11.27 -2.06
N ALA A 21 -8.87 -10.12 -2.70
CA ALA A 21 -7.52 -9.58 -2.81
C ALA A 21 -6.91 -9.27 -1.43
N PHE A 22 -7.70 -8.72 -0.51
CA PHE A 22 -7.28 -8.50 0.88
C PHE A 22 -6.85 -9.81 1.53
N PHE A 23 -7.71 -10.84 1.55
CA PHE A 23 -7.34 -12.11 2.18
C PHE A 23 -6.12 -12.77 1.54
N LEU A 24 -6.02 -12.76 0.20
CA LEU A 24 -4.85 -13.31 -0.48
C LEU A 24 -3.55 -12.56 -0.15
N ARG A 25 -3.61 -11.25 0.11
CA ARG A 25 -2.44 -10.43 0.44
C ARG A 25 -1.99 -10.61 1.89
N PHE A 26 -2.94 -10.76 2.81
CA PHE A 26 -2.66 -10.76 4.26
C PHE A 26 -2.54 -12.16 4.86
N THR A 27 -3.04 -13.20 4.20
CA THR A 27 -2.88 -14.58 4.69
C THR A 27 -1.41 -14.98 4.60
N GLY A 28 -0.80 -15.31 5.75
CA GLY A 28 0.62 -15.68 5.84
C GLY A 28 1.59 -14.51 5.68
N ILE A 29 1.14 -13.26 5.90
CA ILE A 29 2.01 -12.07 5.76
C ILE A 29 3.25 -12.11 6.67
N GLU A 30 3.19 -12.85 7.79
CA GLU A 30 4.31 -13.04 8.72
C GLU A 30 5.31 -14.12 8.23
N ASP A 31 4.84 -15.09 7.45
CA ASP A 31 5.62 -16.24 7.00
C ASP A 31 6.21 -16.05 5.59
N LEU A 32 5.62 -15.15 4.80
CA LEU A 32 6.09 -14.84 3.45
C LEU A 32 7.32 -13.93 3.49
N PRO A 33 8.29 -14.11 2.56
CA PRO A 33 9.41 -13.19 2.45
C PRO A 33 8.92 -11.77 2.17
N SER A 34 9.65 -10.77 2.67
CA SER A 34 9.34 -9.36 2.38
C SER A 34 9.22 -9.15 0.87
N GLY A 35 8.03 -8.77 0.43
CA GLY A 35 7.74 -8.48 -0.97
C GLY A 35 8.07 -7.05 -1.38
N ILE A 36 8.68 -6.25 -0.50
CA ILE A 36 9.04 -4.86 -0.75
C ILE A 36 10.45 -4.82 -1.31
N TYR A 37 10.62 -4.18 -2.47
CA TYR A 37 11.93 -4.04 -3.09
C TYR A 37 12.80 -3.10 -2.24
N PRO A 38 14.14 -3.28 -2.16
CA PRO A 38 14.97 -2.50 -1.24
C PRO A 38 14.82 -0.97 -1.35
N ASP A 39 14.51 -0.45 -2.53
CA ASP A 39 14.27 0.97 -2.75
C ASP A 39 12.96 1.48 -2.15
N GLU A 40 11.89 0.69 -2.24
CA GLU A 40 10.60 0.94 -1.59
C GLU A 40 10.72 0.81 -0.07
N ALA A 41 11.56 -0.11 0.43
CA ALA A 41 11.81 -0.28 1.85
C ALA A 41 12.43 0.99 2.47
N VAL A 42 13.35 1.65 1.76
CA VAL A 42 13.94 2.93 2.18
C VAL A 42 12.87 4.03 2.32
N ASN A 43 11.85 4.06 1.47
CA ASN A 43 10.74 5.02 1.62
C ASN A 43 9.98 4.80 2.92
N GLY A 44 9.71 3.53 3.26
CA GLY A 44 9.03 3.16 4.51
C GLY A 44 9.84 3.55 5.75
N ILE A 45 11.16 3.32 5.73
CA ILE A 45 12.05 3.71 6.83
C ILE A 45 12.06 5.23 6.98
N ASN A 46 12.28 5.98 5.89
CA ASN A 46 12.32 7.44 5.94
C ASN A 46 10.98 8.02 6.44
N ALA A 47 9.85 7.42 6.05
CA ALA A 47 8.54 7.82 6.56
C ALA A 47 8.38 7.55 8.06
N GLN A 48 8.86 6.41 8.56
CA GLN A 48 8.86 6.11 10.00
C GLN A 48 9.75 7.08 10.77
N ASP A 49 10.93 7.40 10.25
CA ASP A 49 11.88 8.33 10.87
C ASP A 49 11.33 9.76 10.88
N ALA A 50 10.74 10.22 9.77
CA ALA A 50 10.12 11.54 9.71
C ALA A 50 8.90 11.65 10.64
N ASN A 51 8.05 10.62 10.68
CA ASN A 51 6.88 10.59 11.56
C ASN A 51 7.26 10.56 13.04
N SER A 52 8.32 9.84 13.41
CA SER A 52 8.77 9.75 14.79
C SER A 52 9.56 10.98 15.25
N SER A 53 10.32 11.61 14.36
CA SER A 53 11.13 12.79 14.66
C SER A 53 10.41 14.12 14.43
N GLY A 54 9.34 14.14 13.63
CA GLY A 54 8.71 15.36 13.10
C GLY A 54 9.57 16.09 12.06
N ASN A 55 10.71 15.53 11.66
CA ASN A 55 11.65 16.15 10.72
C ASN A 55 11.37 15.70 9.29
N TYR A 56 10.43 16.37 8.64
CA TYR A 56 10.11 16.14 7.24
C TYR A 56 11.06 16.93 6.35
N GLN A 57 11.76 16.23 5.45
CA GLN A 57 12.64 16.82 4.47
C GLN A 57 12.00 16.80 3.09
N LEU A 58 12.21 17.87 2.31
CA LEU A 58 11.78 17.88 0.92
C LEU A 58 12.54 16.82 0.09
N PHE A 59 13.80 16.57 0.46
CA PHE A 59 14.70 15.66 -0.23
C PHE A 59 15.47 14.80 0.78
N TYR A 60 15.47 13.49 0.58
CA TYR A 60 16.23 12.52 1.36
C TYR A 60 17.37 11.99 0.49
N ILE A 61 18.60 12.00 1.02
CA ILE A 61 19.81 11.61 0.27
C ILE A 61 19.93 10.10 0.05
N ASP A 62 19.24 9.30 0.86
CA ASP A 62 19.34 7.85 0.81
C ASP A 62 18.87 7.29 -0.53
N ASN A 63 19.53 6.22 -0.96
CA ASN A 63 19.22 5.47 -2.17
C ASN A 63 19.13 6.37 -3.42
N ASN A 64 20.21 7.07 -3.76
CA ASN A 64 20.32 7.94 -4.95
C ASN A 64 19.45 9.22 -4.92
N GLY A 65 18.94 9.62 -3.75
CA GLY A 65 18.11 10.82 -3.64
C GLY A 65 16.64 10.56 -3.97
N ARG A 66 15.74 11.10 -3.16
CA ARG A 66 14.28 10.95 -3.32
C ARG A 66 13.49 12.09 -2.71
N GLU A 67 12.31 12.31 -3.25
CA GLU A 67 11.36 13.30 -2.74
C GLU A 67 10.63 12.79 -1.49
N GLY A 68 10.39 13.68 -0.53
CA GLY A 68 9.69 13.40 0.73
C GLY A 68 8.17 13.44 0.63
N LEU A 69 7.57 12.74 -0.34
CA LEU A 69 6.11 12.74 -0.55
C LEU A 69 5.35 11.77 0.39
N PHE A 70 5.71 11.73 1.68
CA PHE A 70 5.12 10.84 2.67
C PHE A 70 4.76 11.56 3.97
#